data_AF-A0A819ZEN1-F1
#
_entry.id   AF-A0A819ZEN1-F1
#
_cell.length_a   1.000
_cell.length_b   1.000
_cell.length_c   1.000
_cell.angle_alpha   90.00
_cell.angle_beta   90.00
_cell.angle_gamma   90.00
#
_symmetry.space_group_name_H-M   'P 1'
#
loop_
_entity.id
_entity.type
_entity.pdbx_description
1 polymer ?
#
loop_
_entity_poly.entity_id
_entity_poly.type
_entity_poly.pdbx_seq_one_letter_code
_entity_poly.pdbx_strand_id
1 'polypeptide(L)'
;MYLQNVTSINSTLNNLLFNYHYINITSSLPISVHFEIHSLNTNLAYLFIYKFDQTPLLNSSINLIDGWTLFCPFNLTNDDIYRYFIDNQQTPGHQSLIFGIRELNSTEMNNYCLNNSSINTSLPITDESFTFTSNYELRI
;
A
#
# COMPACT_ATOMS: atom_id res chain seq x y z
N MET A 1 6.77 9.30 12.52
CA MET A 1 5.78 8.41 11.87
C MET A 1 4.57 8.35 12.79
N TYR A 2 3.38 8.07 12.25
CA TYR A 2 2.15 7.94 13.02
C TYR A 2 1.71 6.47 13.06
N LEU A 3 1.42 5.97 14.25
CA LEU A 3 0.94 4.60 14.45
C LEU A 3 -0.45 4.42 13.83
N GLN A 4 -0.57 3.43 12.95
CA GLN A 4 -1.82 2.98 12.36
C GLN A 4 -2.36 1.81 13.18
N ASN A 5 -3.41 2.09 13.97
CA ASN A 5 -4.00 1.10 14.87
C ASN A 5 -5.06 0.25 14.15
N VAL A 6 -4.59 -0.62 13.27
CA VAL A 6 -5.41 -1.45 12.38
C VAL A 6 -5.80 -2.81 12.98
N THR A 7 -5.14 -3.22 14.07
CA THR A 7 -5.43 -4.49 14.77
C THR A 7 -6.47 -4.35 15.88
N SER A 8 -6.63 -3.16 16.48
CA SER A 8 -7.44 -2.99 17.70
C SER A 8 -8.94 -2.76 17.46
N ILE A 9 -9.47 -3.06 16.29
CA ILE A 9 -10.85 -2.69 15.94
C ILE A 9 -11.76 -3.93 15.96
N ASN A 10 -12.35 -4.17 17.12
CA ASN A 10 -13.61 -4.89 17.28
C ASN A 10 -14.79 -3.97 16.89
N SER A 11 -14.90 -3.54 15.62
CA SER A 11 -16.09 -2.82 15.13
C SER A 11 -16.58 -3.38 13.81
N THR A 12 -17.35 -4.48 13.86
CA THR A 12 -18.50 -4.80 12.97
C THR A 12 -18.41 -4.58 11.44
N LEU A 13 -17.22 -4.42 10.86
CA LEU A 13 -16.96 -4.15 9.44
C LEU A 13 -15.57 -4.69 9.01
N ASN A 14 -15.09 -5.74 9.69
CA ASN A 14 -13.70 -6.22 9.68
C ASN A 14 -13.24 -6.94 8.40
N ASN A 15 -13.88 -6.66 7.27
CA ASN A 15 -13.47 -7.15 5.95
C ASN A 15 -13.16 -5.97 5.02
N LEU A 16 -12.25 -5.07 5.46
CA LEU A 16 -11.72 -4.05 4.57
C LEU A 16 -10.60 -4.67 3.73
N LEU A 17 -10.72 -4.52 2.42
CA LEU A 17 -9.68 -4.99 1.49
C LEU A 17 -8.38 -4.19 1.69
N PHE A 18 -8.48 -2.89 2.00
CA PHE A 18 -7.33 -2.01 2.26
C PHE A 18 -7.63 -1.06 3.42
N ASN A 19 -6.57 -0.68 4.15
CA ASN A 19 -6.57 0.52 4.99
C ASN A 19 -6.26 1.73 4.10
N TYR A 20 -7.30 2.51 3.76
CA TYR A 20 -7.21 3.66 2.86
C TYR A 20 -6.85 4.95 3.60
N HIS A 21 -6.10 5.79 2.90
CA HIS A 21 -5.62 7.09 3.34
C HIS A 21 -5.82 8.12 2.26
N TYR A 22 -6.08 9.36 2.65
CA TYR A 22 -6.27 10.51 1.76
C TYR A 22 -5.20 11.56 2.02
N ILE A 23 -4.63 12.10 0.95
CA ILE A 23 -3.70 13.22 0.99
C ILE A 23 -4.16 14.30 0.03
N ASN A 24 -4.18 15.54 0.50
CA ASN A 24 -4.33 16.69 -0.39
C ASN A 24 -2.96 17.04 -0.98
N ILE A 25 -2.83 16.95 -2.31
CA ILE A 25 -1.61 17.28 -3.06
C ILE A 25 -1.80 18.52 -3.95
N THR A 26 -2.89 19.27 -3.74
CA THR A 26 -3.21 20.47 -4.51
C THR A 26 -2.10 21.50 -4.36
N SER A 27 -1.39 21.78 -5.44
CA SER A 27 -0.24 22.68 -5.46
C SER A 27 -0.12 23.39 -6.80
N SER A 28 0.40 24.61 -6.80
CA SER A 28 0.75 25.35 -8.03
C SER A 28 2.06 24.86 -8.66
N LEU A 29 2.87 24.12 -7.91
CA LEU A 29 4.14 23.54 -8.35
C LEU A 29 4.06 22.00 -8.30
N PRO A 30 4.74 21.28 -9.22
CA PRO A 30 4.86 19.83 -9.15
C PRO A 30 5.47 19.39 -7.81
N ILE A 31 4.83 18.43 -7.14
CA ILE A 31 5.32 17.89 -5.86
C ILE A 31 5.59 16.38 -5.98
N SER A 32 6.61 15.89 -5.29
CA SER A 32 6.79 14.46 -5.09
C SER A 32 6.17 14.03 -3.76
N VAL A 33 5.77 12.76 -3.66
CA VAL A 33 5.20 12.17 -2.43
C VAL A 33 6.06 11.00 -2.01
N HIS A 34 6.49 10.99 -0.74
CA HIS A 34 7.40 9.99 -0.19
C HIS A 34 6.71 9.20 0.91
N PHE A 35 6.54 7.90 0.72
CA PHE A 35 5.93 7.03 1.71
C PHE A 35 7.01 6.28 2.46
N GLU A 36 6.89 6.26 3.78
CA GLU A 36 7.65 5.39 4.66
C GLU A 36 6.72 4.59 5.55
N ILE A 37 6.85 3.27 5.47
CA ILE A 37 6.08 2.33 6.28
C ILE A 37 7.06 1.56 7.15
N HIS A 38 7.02 1.80 8.45
CA HIS A 38 7.76 1.02 9.43
C HIS A 38 6.88 -0.16 9.87
N SER A 39 7.31 -1.37 9.53
CA SER A 39 6.59 -2.59 9.89
C SER A 39 6.93 -3.00 11.31
N LEU A 40 5.93 -3.12 12.19
CA LEU A 40 6.17 -3.63 13.55
C LEU A 40 6.38 -5.16 13.59
N ASN A 41 6.20 -5.83 12.45
CA ASN A 41 6.57 -7.22 12.23
C ASN A 41 7.27 -7.35 10.86
N THR A 42 8.58 -7.56 10.88
CA THR A 42 9.45 -7.58 9.69
C THR A 42 9.23 -8.79 8.79
N ASN A 43 8.50 -9.81 9.25
CA ASN A 43 8.17 -10.99 8.45
C ASN A 43 6.89 -10.81 7.61
N LEU A 44 6.21 -9.67 7.72
CA LEU A 44 4.98 -9.40 6.98
C LEU A 44 5.27 -8.75 5.62
N ALA A 45 4.41 -9.07 4.66
CA ALA A 45 4.37 -8.42 3.38
C ALA A 45 3.11 -7.55 3.26
N TYR A 46 3.22 -6.46 2.50
CA TYR A 46 2.11 -5.56 2.25
C TYR A 46 1.93 -5.28 0.75
N LEU A 47 0.68 -5.10 0.34
CA LEU A 47 0.32 -4.53 -0.95
C LEU A 47 -0.05 -3.06 -0.76
N PHE A 48 0.60 -2.20 -1.54
CA PHE A 48 0.30 -0.79 -1.64
C PHE A 48 -0.30 -0.49 -3.00
N ILE A 49 -1.41 0.24 -3.03
CA ILE A 49 -2.04 0.74 -4.24
C ILE A 49 -2.36 2.22 -4.09
N TYR A 50 -2.37 2.96 -5.19
CA TYR A 50 -2.84 4.35 -5.17
C TYR A 50 -3.58 4.74 -6.46
N LYS A 51 -4.38 5.79 -6.33
CA LYS A 51 -5.03 6.48 -7.42
C LYS A 51 -5.19 7.97 -7.08
N PHE A 52 -5.01 8.82 -8.08
CA PHE A 52 -5.25 10.24 -7.96
C PHE A 52 -6.74 10.54 -8.09
N ASP A 53 -7.23 11.48 -7.27
CA ASP A 53 -8.59 12.04 -7.31
C ASP A 53 -9.76 11.06 -7.08
N GLN A 54 -9.48 9.76 -6.98
CA GLN A 54 -10.45 8.68 -6.83
C GLN A 54 -9.90 7.57 -5.95
N THR A 55 -10.79 6.81 -5.31
CA THR A 55 -10.39 5.65 -4.50
C THR A 55 -9.89 4.53 -5.42
N PRO A 56 -8.68 3.98 -5.19
CA PRO A 56 -8.17 2.88 -5.99
C PRO A 56 -8.97 1.60 -5.67
N LEU A 57 -9.39 0.91 -6.72
CA LEU A 57 -10.13 -0.34 -6.61
C LEU A 57 -9.30 -1.46 -7.22
N LEU A 58 -8.95 -2.43 -6.39
CA LEU A 58 -8.31 -3.65 -6.86
C LEU A 58 -9.40 -4.48 -7.55
N ASN A 59 -9.37 -4.52 -8.88
CA ASN A 59 -10.18 -5.44 -9.67
C ASN A 59 -9.33 -6.03 -10.80
N SER A 60 -9.94 -6.84 -11.66
CA SER A 60 -9.25 -7.46 -12.80
C SER A 60 -8.74 -6.46 -13.87
N SER A 61 -9.04 -5.16 -13.74
CA SER A 61 -8.64 -4.12 -14.67
C SER A 61 -7.67 -3.13 -14.02
N ILE A 62 -6.46 -3.04 -14.58
CA ILE A 62 -5.41 -2.10 -14.13
C ILE A 62 -5.87 -0.63 -14.18
N ASN A 63 -6.92 -0.29 -14.94
CA ASN A 63 -7.39 1.09 -15.11
C ASN A 63 -7.96 1.73 -13.83
N LEU A 64 -8.27 0.93 -12.80
CA LEU A 64 -8.81 1.42 -11.53
C LEU A 64 -7.73 1.74 -10.47
N ILE A 65 -6.45 1.66 -10.86
CA ILE A 65 -5.31 2.06 -10.06
C ILE A 65 -4.33 2.85 -10.93
N ASP A 66 -3.65 3.85 -10.37
CA ASP A 66 -2.62 4.59 -11.11
C ASP A 66 -1.23 4.02 -10.85
N GLY A 67 -1.04 3.36 -9.70
CA GLY A 67 0.15 2.56 -9.43
C GLY A 67 0.01 1.67 -8.20
N TRP A 68 0.98 0.77 -8.05
CA TRP A 68 1.02 -0.19 -6.95
C TRP A 68 2.46 -0.65 -6.70
N THR A 69 2.70 -1.24 -5.52
CA THR A 69 3.94 -1.94 -5.22
C THR A 69 3.72 -3.00 -4.15
N LEU A 70 4.64 -3.96 -4.10
CA LEU A 70 4.72 -4.99 -3.07
C LEU A 70 5.86 -4.66 -2.12
N PHE A 71 5.55 -4.61 -0.84
CA PHE A 71 6.51 -4.50 0.24
C PHE A 71 6.72 -5.89 0.83
N CYS A 72 7.67 -6.63 0.30
CA CYS A 72 8.01 -7.97 0.78
C CYS A 72 9.12 -7.92 1.84
N PRO A 73 9.20 -8.90 2.76
CA PRO A 73 10.20 -8.93 3.83
C PRO A 73 11.66 -8.67 3.40
N PHE A 74 12.05 -9.12 2.21
CA PHE A 74 13.40 -8.91 1.68
C PHE A 74 13.65 -7.50 1.09
N ASN A 75 12.59 -6.70 0.90
CA ASN A 75 12.68 -5.28 0.53
C ASN A 75 12.86 -4.35 1.74
N LEU A 76 12.76 -4.87 2.98
CA LEU A 76 13.01 -4.05 4.16
C LEU A 76 14.45 -3.56 4.13
N THR A 77 14.60 -2.28 4.39
CA THR A 77 15.89 -1.65 4.64
C THR A 77 16.35 -1.97 6.06
N ASN A 78 17.63 -1.71 6.37
CA ASN A 78 18.21 -2.02 7.69
C ASN A 78 17.53 -1.31 8.87
N ASP A 79 16.73 -0.27 8.61
CA ASP A 79 15.93 0.47 9.59
C ASP A 79 14.48 0.00 9.66
N ASP A 80 14.18 -1.20 9.15
CA ASP A 80 12.85 -1.83 9.14
C ASP A 80 11.76 -0.98 8.45
N ILE A 81 12.18 -0.15 7.48
CA ILE A 81 11.30 0.78 6.76
C ILE A 81 11.18 0.40 5.29
N TYR A 82 9.94 0.26 4.83
CA TYR A 82 9.62 0.24 3.41
C TYR A 82 9.49 1.66 2.88
N ARG A 83 9.99 1.88 1.66
CA ARG A 83 9.99 3.20 1.01
C ARG A 83 9.34 3.11 -0.35
N TYR A 84 8.50 4.10 -0.66
CA TYR A 84 7.93 4.27 -2.00
C TYR A 84 7.86 5.74 -2.36
N PHE A 85 8.03 6.04 -3.64
CA PHE A 85 8.15 7.40 -4.14
C PHE A 85 7.29 7.60 -5.37
N ILE A 86 6.45 8.63 -5.32
CA ILE A 86 5.71 9.14 -6.48
C ILE A 86 6.45 10.38 -6.98
N ASP A 87 6.89 10.31 -8.22
CA ASP A 87 7.65 11.37 -8.88
C ASP A 87 6.79 12.61 -9.13
N ASN A 88 7.42 13.78 -9.10
CA ASN A 88 6.73 15.05 -9.33
C ASN A 88 6.21 15.22 -10.76
N GLN A 89 6.58 14.35 -11.69
CA GLN A 89 5.99 14.29 -13.04
C GLN A 89 4.59 13.67 -13.04
N GLN A 90 4.22 12.92 -12.00
CA GLN A 90 2.94 12.20 -11.93
C GLN A 90 1.83 12.97 -11.21
N THR A 91 2.18 13.96 -10.39
CA THR A 91 1.24 14.76 -9.59
C THR A 91 0.64 16.01 -10.26
N PRO A 92 1.17 16.59 -11.37
CA PRO A 92 0.61 17.80 -11.96
C PRO A 92 -0.83 17.61 -12.42
N GLY A 93 -1.71 18.53 -12.02
CA GLY A 93 -3.14 18.51 -12.39
C GLY A 93 -4.04 17.70 -11.46
N HIS A 94 -3.46 16.97 -10.50
CA HIS A 94 -4.19 16.24 -9.47
C HIS A 94 -4.37 17.06 -8.20
N GLN A 95 -5.50 16.88 -7.53
CA GLN A 95 -5.83 17.59 -6.28
C GLN A 95 -5.60 16.71 -5.07
N SER A 96 -5.77 15.41 -5.24
CA SER A 96 -5.68 14.44 -4.16
C SER A 96 -5.04 13.14 -4.59
N LEU A 97 -4.48 12.47 -3.60
CA LEU A 97 -3.93 11.13 -3.72
C LEU A 97 -4.60 10.26 -2.67
N ILE A 98 -5.23 9.19 -3.12
CA ILE A 98 -5.82 8.18 -2.25
C ILE A 98 -5.00 6.90 -2.42
N PHE A 99 -4.51 6.35 -1.32
CA PHE A 99 -3.73 5.12 -1.33
C PHE A 99 -4.25 4.14 -0.29
N GLY A 100 -4.09 2.86 -0.57
CA GLY A 100 -4.48 1.76 0.29
C GLY A 100 -3.27 0.90 0.63
N ILE A 101 -3.18 0.48 1.89
CA ILE A 101 -2.24 -0.54 2.35
C ILE A 101 -3.04 -1.76 2.76
N ARG A 102 -2.60 -2.96 2.41
CA ARG A 102 -3.17 -4.24 2.81
C ARG A 102 -2.06 -5.18 3.23
N GLU A 103 -2.22 -5.88 4.35
CA GLU A 103 -1.33 -6.99 4.72
C GLU A 103 -1.63 -8.21 3.85
N LEU A 104 -0.60 -8.89 3.35
CA LEU A 104 -0.75 -10.11 2.57
C LEU A 104 -0.84 -11.32 3.47
N ASN A 105 -1.71 -12.27 3.13
CA ASN A 105 -1.76 -13.54 3.82
C ASN A 105 -0.57 -14.44 3.44
N SER A 106 -0.37 -15.55 4.17
CA SER A 106 0.77 -16.45 3.94
C SER A 106 0.83 -17.01 2.51
N THR A 107 -0.32 -17.32 1.91
CA THR A 107 -0.39 -17.85 0.54
C THR A 107 -0.02 -16.78 -0.48
N GLU A 108 -0.54 -15.57 -0.33
CA GLU A 108 -0.22 -14.41 -1.16
C GLU A 108 1.26 -14.04 -1.03
N MET A 109 1.80 -13.99 0.19
CA MET A 109 3.21 -13.74 0.43
C MET A 109 4.09 -14.80 -0.25
N ASN A 110 3.74 -16.09 -0.15
CA ASN A 110 4.47 -17.14 -0.86
C ASN A 110 4.43 -16.94 -2.38
N ASN A 111 3.26 -16.58 -2.92
CA ASN A 111 3.04 -16.44 -4.36
C ASN A 111 3.71 -15.19 -4.97
N TYR A 112 3.72 -14.07 -4.24
CA TYR A 112 4.15 -12.78 -4.77
C TYR A 112 5.53 -12.34 -4.27
N CYS A 113 5.97 -12.81 -3.10
CA CYS A 113 7.25 -12.44 -2.51
C CYS A 113 8.31 -13.54 -2.61
N LEU A 114 7.95 -14.82 -2.45
CA LEU A 114 8.94 -15.90 -2.31
C LEU A 114 9.20 -16.68 -3.61
N ASN A 115 8.24 -16.72 -4.53
CA ASN A 115 8.43 -17.33 -5.85
C ASN A 115 9.11 -16.33 -6.80
N ASN A 116 10.42 -16.49 -7.01
CA ASN A 116 11.25 -15.68 -7.91
C ASN A 116 10.74 -15.58 -9.37
N SER A 117 9.78 -16.42 -9.79
CA SER A 117 9.26 -16.45 -11.16
C SER A 117 8.10 -15.47 -11.42
N SER A 118 7.51 -14.85 -10.41
CA SER A 118 6.33 -13.96 -10.51
C SER A 118 6.56 -12.53 -10.03
N ILE A 119 7.77 -12.19 -9.58
CA ILE A 119 8.07 -10.96 -8.82
C ILE A 119 7.77 -9.64 -9.57
N ASN A 120 7.43 -9.60 -10.87
CA ASN A 120 7.42 -8.32 -11.59
C ASN A 120 6.38 -8.05 -12.68
N THR A 121 5.30 -8.82 -12.88
CA THR A 121 4.42 -8.54 -14.03
C THR A 121 2.92 -8.50 -13.81
N SER A 122 2.39 -8.99 -12.70
CA SER A 122 0.94 -8.93 -12.47
C SER A 122 0.59 -8.34 -11.11
N LEU A 123 -0.28 -7.33 -11.14
CA LEU A 123 -1.01 -6.87 -9.97
C LEU A 123 -1.59 -8.08 -9.23
N PRO A 124 -1.37 -8.22 -7.91
CA PRO A 124 -2.07 -9.22 -7.12
C PRO A 124 -3.57 -8.91 -7.19
N ILE A 125 -4.33 -9.65 -8.00
CA ILE A 125 -5.78 -9.50 -8.04
C ILE A 125 -6.34 -10.41 -6.94
N THR A 126 -6.83 -9.80 -5.87
CA THR A 126 -7.41 -10.51 -4.73
C THR A 126 -8.59 -9.70 -4.21
N ASP A 127 -9.79 -10.26 -4.31
CA ASP A 127 -11.02 -9.62 -3.81
C ASP A 127 -11.33 -10.05 -2.36
N GLU A 128 -10.40 -10.80 -1.74
CA GLU A 128 -10.56 -11.32 -0.40
C GLU A 128 -10.10 -10.30 0.63
N SER A 129 -11.04 -9.85 1.45
CA SER A 129 -10.74 -9.06 2.64
C SER A 129 -9.78 -9.79 3.57
N PHE A 130 -8.84 -9.05 4.15
CA PHE A 130 -7.86 -9.61 5.09
C PHE A 130 -7.77 -8.74 6.34
N THR A 131 -7.80 -9.38 7.51
CA THR A 131 -7.63 -8.69 8.78
C THR A 131 -6.14 -8.56 9.09
N PHE A 132 -5.68 -7.33 9.28
CA PHE A 132 -4.30 -7.06 9.72
C PHE A 132 -3.96 -7.82 10.99
N THR A 133 -2.80 -8.46 11.00
CA THR A 133 -2.27 -9.16 12.18
C THR A 133 -1.31 -8.28 12.97
N SER A 134 -0.75 -7.24 12.35
CA SER A 134 0.13 -6.26 12.99
C SER A 134 -0.27 -4.83 12.68
N ASN A 135 -0.03 -3.95 13.65
CA ASN A 135 -0.01 -2.50 13.41
C ASN A 135 1.26 -2.13 12.62
N TYR A 136 1.26 -0.93 12.05
CA TYR A 136 2.42 -0.35 11.37
C TYR A 136 2.49 1.16 11.64
N GLU A 137 3.63 1.78 11.41
CA GLU A 137 3.75 3.24 11.45
C GLU A 137 3.92 3.80 10.04
N LEU A 138 3.31 4.95 9.79
CA LEU A 138 3.29 5.59 8.48
C LEU A 138 3.81 7.02 8.56
N ARG A 139 4.66 7.40 7.61
CA ARG A 139 5.01 8.80 7.32
C ARG A 139 4.84 9.04 5.82
N ILE A 140 4.36 10.23 5.51
CA ILE A 140 4.16 10.72 4.15
C ILE A 140 4.75 12.12 4.04
#